data_AF-A0A814D4Y6-F1
#
_entry.id   AF-A0A814D4Y6-F1
#
_cell.length_a   1.000
_cell.length_b   1.000
_cell.length_c   1.000
_cell.angle_alpha   90.00
_cell.angle_beta   90.00
_cell.angle_gamma   90.00
#
_symmetry.space_group_name_H-M   'P 1'
#
loop_
_entity.id
_entity.type
_entity.pdbx_description
1 polymer ?
#
loop_
_entity_poly.entity_id
_entity_poly.type
_entity_poly.pdbx_seq_one_letter_code
_entity_poly.pdbx_strand_id
1 'polypeptide(L)'
;MRILQISPLFWNYWASVVYILGSISYMFMDSFCLIFSVDNYASFVIYIILANLFVIDAILYAIDWYTYAILLRKHKNDLINYRSELIACIFQHFGSYCYLLGAILALDKTKYMAKILILNIIGIFSLVLEAIFTIIGWQISLRTSTYLSHKHFVHDIYFWGHTLNLTASLMYLLATILAGIFFRMKSIKYSLIVQLLQIIGDIIYVVDSFVYMGCYMEDKRSIEENREKESIKENISHQVYDNPGQELEPIVNNKK
;
A
#
# COMPACT_ATOMS: atom_id res chain seq x y z
N MET A 1 8.55 -7.73 -21.41
CA MET A 1 8.63 -6.88 -20.19
C MET A 1 7.38 -6.04 -19.91
N ARG A 2 6.52 -5.70 -20.91
CA ARG A 2 5.32 -4.84 -20.74
C ARG A 2 4.16 -5.44 -19.93
N ILE A 3 4.02 -6.77 -19.89
CA ILE A 3 2.91 -7.46 -19.16
C ILE A 3 3.10 -7.36 -17.63
N LEU A 4 4.35 -7.22 -17.16
CA LEU A 4 4.68 -7.20 -15.73
C LEU A 4 4.37 -5.87 -15.02
N GLN A 5 4.22 -4.75 -15.73
CA GLN A 5 3.99 -3.43 -15.09
C GLN A 5 2.50 -3.04 -15.00
N ILE A 6 1.65 -3.60 -15.86
CA ILE A 6 0.20 -3.35 -15.81
C ILE A 6 -0.45 -4.14 -14.66
N SER A 7 0.14 -5.30 -14.30
CA SER A 7 -0.39 -6.18 -13.24
C SER A 7 -0.31 -5.58 -11.83
N PRO A 8 0.80 -4.95 -11.39
CA PRO A 8 0.90 -4.36 -10.04
C PRO A 8 0.07 -3.09 -9.88
N LEU A 9 0.03 -2.22 -10.89
CA LEU A 9 -0.79 -1.00 -10.85
C LEU A 9 -2.29 -1.34 -10.77
N PHE A 10 -2.77 -2.26 -11.61
CA PHE A 10 -4.16 -2.73 -11.55
C PHE A 10 -4.49 -3.39 -10.21
N TRP A 11 -3.55 -4.16 -9.64
CA TRP A 11 -3.72 -4.74 -8.31
C TRP A 11 -3.87 -3.66 -7.24
N ASN A 12 -2.98 -2.67 -7.20
CA ASN A 12 -3.00 -1.61 -6.19
C ASN A 12 -4.35 -0.90 -6.13
N TYR A 13 -4.98 -0.63 -7.28
CA TYR A 13 -6.33 -0.06 -7.33
C TYR A 13 -7.38 -0.95 -6.63
N TRP A 14 -7.44 -2.23 -7.00
CA TRP A 14 -8.42 -3.15 -6.41
C TRP A 14 -8.11 -3.45 -4.95
N ALA A 15 -6.84 -3.55 -4.57
CA ALA A 15 -6.42 -3.67 -3.18
C ALA A 15 -6.94 -2.48 -2.36
N SER A 16 -6.74 -1.23 -2.83
CA SER A 16 -7.29 -0.04 -2.17
C SER A 16 -8.82 -0.10 -2.03
N VAL A 17 -9.55 -0.56 -3.05
CA VAL A 17 -11.01 -0.75 -2.97
C VAL A 17 -11.38 -1.75 -1.88
N VAL A 18 -10.69 -2.90 -1.82
CA VAL A 18 -10.98 -3.92 -0.81
C VAL A 18 -10.56 -3.46 0.58
N TYR A 19 -9.47 -2.71 0.75
CA TYR A 19 -9.10 -2.08 2.03
C TYR A 19 -10.18 -1.11 2.51
N ILE A 20 -10.66 -0.21 1.64
CA ILE A 20 -11.72 0.74 2.01
C ILE A 20 -12.99 -0.02 2.44
N LEU A 21 -13.46 -0.97 1.63
CA LEU A 21 -14.66 -1.74 1.94
C LEU A 21 -14.48 -2.60 3.19
N GLY A 22 -13.32 -3.24 3.32
CA GLY A 22 -12.98 -4.11 4.44
C GLY A 22 -12.87 -3.34 5.76
N SER A 23 -12.12 -2.23 5.81
CA SER A 23 -11.99 -1.39 7.00
C SER A 23 -13.33 -0.77 7.41
N ILE A 24 -14.12 -0.24 6.47
CA ILE A 24 -15.46 0.29 6.78
C ILE A 24 -16.36 -0.82 7.34
N SER A 25 -16.40 -1.98 6.67
CA SER A 25 -17.22 -3.11 7.12
C SER A 25 -16.79 -3.63 8.48
N TYR A 26 -15.48 -3.68 8.74
CA TYR A 26 -14.89 -4.06 10.02
C TYR A 26 -15.31 -3.10 11.13
N MET A 27 -15.17 -1.78 10.92
CA MET A 27 -15.60 -0.76 11.87
C MET A 27 -17.10 -0.85 12.21
N PHE A 28 -17.96 -1.04 11.21
CA PHE A 28 -19.39 -1.23 11.43
C PHE A 28 -19.67 -2.50 12.22
N MET A 29 -19.09 -3.63 11.81
CA MET A 29 -19.32 -4.92 12.48
C MET A 29 -18.85 -4.90 13.93
N ASP A 30 -17.67 -4.34 14.23
CA ASP A 30 -17.17 -4.24 15.62
C ASP A 30 -18.06 -3.32 16.47
N SER A 31 -18.56 -2.21 15.89
CA SER A 31 -19.52 -1.33 16.57
C SER A 31 -20.85 -2.03 16.85
N PHE A 32 -21.37 -2.80 15.89
CA PHE A 32 -22.60 -3.58 16.06
C PHE A 32 -22.42 -4.70 17.10
N CYS A 33 -21.30 -5.42 17.07
CA CYS A 33 -21.02 -6.47 18.04
C CYS A 33 -20.95 -5.92 19.48
N LEU A 34 -20.42 -4.70 19.66
CA LEU A 34 -20.38 -4.04 20.96
C LEU A 34 -21.75 -3.64 21.50
N ILE A 35 -22.62 -3.13 20.64
CA ILE A 35 -23.94 -2.64 21.04
C ILE A 35 -24.93 -3.80 21.21
N PHE A 36 -24.88 -4.78 20.32
CA PHE A 36 -25.91 -5.81 20.19
C PHE A 36 -25.43 -7.22 20.56
N SER A 37 -24.17 -7.40 20.99
CA SER A 37 -23.60 -8.70 21.39
C SER A 37 -23.77 -9.79 20.32
N VAL A 38 -23.64 -9.41 19.05
CA VAL A 38 -23.73 -10.31 17.88
C VAL A 38 -22.48 -11.17 17.79
N ASP A 39 -22.58 -12.35 17.18
CA ASP A 39 -21.44 -13.22 16.92
C ASP A 39 -20.40 -12.54 16.02
N ASN A 40 -19.14 -12.52 16.46
CA ASN A 40 -18.01 -11.84 15.79
C ASN A 40 -17.47 -12.60 14.57
N TYR A 41 -18.15 -13.67 14.11
CA TYR A 41 -17.71 -14.47 12.97
C TYR A 41 -17.52 -13.64 11.69
N ALA A 42 -18.38 -12.63 11.46
CA ALA A 42 -18.26 -11.73 10.30
C ALA A 42 -16.98 -10.86 10.36
N SER A 43 -16.67 -10.26 11.52
CA SER A 43 -15.42 -9.50 11.71
C SER A 43 -14.19 -10.38 11.47
N PHE A 44 -14.26 -11.65 11.88
CA PHE A 44 -13.19 -12.62 11.67
C PHE A 44 -12.94 -12.92 10.18
N VAL A 45 -13.99 -13.15 9.40
CA VAL A 45 -13.87 -13.40 7.95
C VAL A 45 -13.25 -12.19 7.23
N ILE A 46 -13.71 -10.98 7.58
CA ILE A 46 -13.15 -9.73 7.04
C ILE A 46 -11.67 -9.62 7.38
N TYR A 47 -11.29 -9.93 8.63
CA TYR A 47 -9.90 -9.86 9.08
C TYR A 47 -8.97 -10.84 8.32
N ILE A 48 -9.43 -12.06 8.02
CA ILE A 48 -8.68 -13.00 7.17
C ILE A 48 -8.48 -12.44 5.75
N ILE A 49 -9.52 -11.87 5.15
CA ILE A 49 -9.44 -11.32 3.80
C ILE A 49 -8.39 -10.20 3.76
N LEU A 50 -8.46 -9.27 4.72
CA LEU A 50 -7.48 -8.18 4.85
C LEU A 50 -6.06 -8.71 5.09
N ALA A 51 -5.89 -9.73 5.93
CA ALA A 51 -4.57 -10.33 6.18
C ALA A 51 -3.96 -10.99 4.93
N ASN A 52 -4.78 -11.57 4.06
CA ASN A 52 -4.31 -12.10 2.78
C ASN A 52 -3.88 -10.98 1.81
N LEU A 53 -4.58 -9.83 1.81
CA LEU A 53 -4.16 -8.69 0.99
C LEU A 53 -2.78 -8.19 1.39
N PHE A 54 -2.51 -8.04 2.70
CA PHE A 54 -1.17 -7.64 3.17
C PHE A 54 -0.07 -8.58 2.66
N VAL A 55 -0.33 -9.88 2.62
CA VAL A 55 0.64 -10.87 2.09
C VAL A 55 0.84 -10.69 0.58
N ILE A 56 -0.23 -10.46 -0.19
CA ILE A 56 -0.11 -10.24 -1.63
C ILE A 56 0.63 -8.93 -1.92
N ASP A 57 0.32 -7.85 -1.18
CA ASP A 57 0.99 -6.56 -1.29
C ASP A 57 2.48 -6.70 -0.95
N ALA A 58 2.84 -7.48 0.07
CA ALA A 58 4.22 -7.78 0.39
C ALA A 58 4.94 -8.46 -0.78
N ILE A 59 4.31 -9.49 -1.38
CA ILE A 59 4.88 -10.21 -2.53
C ILE A 59 5.11 -9.27 -3.71
N LEU A 60 4.13 -8.43 -4.04
CA LEU A 60 4.23 -7.47 -5.13
C LEU A 60 5.31 -6.41 -4.86
N TYR A 61 5.40 -5.93 -3.62
CA TYR A 61 6.46 -5.00 -3.22
C TYR A 61 7.86 -5.61 -3.41
N ALA A 62 8.05 -6.90 -3.09
CA ALA A 62 9.31 -7.59 -3.36
C ALA A 62 9.58 -7.80 -4.86
N ILE A 63 8.55 -8.04 -5.67
CA ILE A 63 8.69 -8.15 -7.14
C ILE A 63 9.13 -6.80 -7.73
N ASP A 64 8.54 -5.71 -7.28
CA ASP A 64 8.90 -4.36 -7.71
C ASP A 64 10.35 -4.02 -7.30
N TRP A 65 10.71 -4.29 -6.04
CA TRP A 65 12.10 -4.15 -5.58
C TRP A 65 13.07 -5.01 -6.40
N TYR A 66 12.77 -6.29 -6.65
CA TYR A 66 13.64 -7.20 -7.40
C TYR A 66 13.84 -6.74 -8.84
N THR A 67 12.74 -6.37 -9.50
CA THR A 67 12.77 -5.88 -10.88
C THR A 67 13.61 -4.62 -10.98
N TYR A 68 13.41 -3.71 -10.04
CA TYR A 68 14.08 -2.43 -10.06
C TYR A 68 15.57 -2.52 -9.69
N ALA A 69 15.89 -3.26 -8.64
CA ALA A 69 17.25 -3.29 -8.12
C ALA A 69 18.17 -4.28 -8.83
N ILE A 70 17.64 -5.45 -9.22
CA ILE A 70 18.44 -6.54 -9.79
C ILE A 70 18.35 -6.56 -11.31
N LEU A 71 17.14 -6.51 -11.89
CA LEU A 71 16.97 -6.62 -13.34
C LEU A 71 17.39 -5.33 -14.07
N LEU A 72 17.04 -4.16 -13.55
CA LEU A 72 17.39 -2.88 -14.18
C LEU A 72 18.79 -2.36 -13.82
N ARG A 73 19.49 -2.99 -12.86
CA ARG A 73 20.86 -2.66 -12.39
C ARG A 73 21.14 -1.15 -12.19
N LYS A 74 20.15 -0.35 -11.83
CA LYS A 74 20.27 1.12 -11.73
C LYS A 74 21.04 1.62 -10.49
N HIS A 75 21.40 0.73 -9.55
CA HIS A 75 21.78 1.11 -8.17
C HIS A 75 23.24 0.87 -7.77
N LYS A 76 24.21 0.87 -8.71
CA LYS A 76 25.64 0.82 -8.32
C LYS A 76 26.07 1.98 -7.39
N ASN A 77 25.38 3.12 -7.43
CA ASN A 77 25.79 4.35 -6.73
C ASN A 77 24.90 4.76 -5.54
N ASP A 78 23.66 4.26 -5.40
CA ASP A 78 22.75 4.63 -4.30
C ASP A 78 22.58 3.45 -3.32
N LEU A 79 23.68 3.09 -2.64
CA LEU A 79 23.79 1.87 -1.83
C LEU A 79 22.89 1.86 -0.58
N ILE A 80 22.71 3.03 0.06
CA ILE A 80 21.93 3.18 1.30
C ILE A 80 20.45 2.93 1.00
N ASN A 81 19.90 3.64 0.01
CA ASN A 81 18.50 3.51 -0.38
C ASN A 81 18.17 2.06 -0.78
N TYR A 82 19.09 1.39 -1.50
CA TYR A 82 18.89 0.00 -1.91
C TYR A 82 18.81 -0.95 -0.72
N ARG A 83 19.69 -0.76 0.26
CA ARG A 83 19.75 -1.61 1.46
C ARG A 83 18.56 -1.36 2.38
N SER A 84 18.14 -0.11 2.55
CA SER A 84 16.96 0.22 3.36
C SER A 84 15.69 -0.37 2.73
N GLU A 85 15.52 -0.29 1.40
CA GLU A 85 14.35 -0.86 0.73
C GLU A 85 14.28 -2.39 0.83
N LEU A 86 15.42 -3.08 0.73
CA LEU A 86 15.49 -4.53 0.95
C LEU A 86 15.08 -4.90 2.38
N ILE A 87 15.58 -4.15 3.37
CA ILE A 87 15.22 -4.36 4.77
C ILE A 87 13.72 -4.10 4.96
N ALA A 88 13.16 -3.06 4.35
CA ALA A 88 11.73 -2.79 4.36
C ALA A 88 10.92 -3.95 3.79
N CYS A 89 11.32 -4.49 2.61
CA CYS A 89 10.67 -5.65 2.00
C CYS A 89 10.64 -6.88 2.93
N ILE A 90 11.74 -7.14 3.64
CA ILE A 90 11.83 -8.25 4.60
C ILE A 90 10.84 -8.04 5.75
N PHE A 91 10.80 -6.84 6.32
CA PHE A 91 9.88 -6.50 7.40
C PHE A 91 8.42 -6.50 6.94
N GLN A 92 8.12 -6.10 5.70
CA GLN A 92 6.77 -6.18 5.13
C GLN A 92 6.27 -7.62 5.07
N HIS A 93 7.09 -8.54 4.56
CA HIS A 93 6.74 -9.97 4.51
C HIS A 93 6.52 -10.52 5.91
N PHE A 94 7.51 -10.31 6.78
CA PHE A 94 7.46 -10.85 8.13
C PHE A 94 6.24 -10.32 8.92
N GLY A 95 5.98 -9.02 8.83
CA GLY A 95 4.79 -8.39 9.42
C GLY A 95 3.49 -8.98 8.90
N SER A 96 3.35 -9.07 7.57
CA SER A 96 2.16 -9.60 6.90
C SER A 96 1.88 -11.06 7.25
N TYR A 97 2.91 -11.90 7.31
CA TYR A 97 2.76 -13.30 7.72
C TYR A 97 2.41 -13.45 9.19
N CYS A 98 2.98 -12.63 10.08
CA CYS A 98 2.58 -12.61 11.50
C CYS A 98 1.10 -12.25 11.65
N TYR A 99 0.62 -11.25 10.91
CA TYR A 99 -0.79 -10.87 10.87
C TYR A 99 -1.69 -12.00 10.35
N LEU A 100 -1.30 -12.67 9.26
CA LEU A 100 -2.06 -13.80 8.71
C LEU A 100 -2.13 -14.97 9.70
N LEU A 101 -1.03 -15.31 10.36
CA LEU A 101 -1.02 -16.36 11.39
C LEU A 101 -1.88 -15.96 12.60
N GLY A 102 -1.84 -14.69 13.01
CA GLY A 102 -2.71 -14.15 14.04
C GLY A 102 -4.19 -14.26 13.66
N ALA A 103 -4.53 -13.92 12.42
CA ALA A 103 -5.87 -14.03 11.86
C ALA A 103 -6.36 -15.49 11.84
N ILE A 104 -5.55 -16.45 11.38
CA ILE A 104 -5.94 -17.87 11.37
C ILE A 104 -6.21 -18.38 12.79
N LEU A 105 -5.37 -18.02 13.76
CA LEU A 105 -5.53 -18.43 15.15
C LEU A 105 -6.74 -17.82 15.85
N ALA A 106 -7.27 -16.69 15.33
CA ALA A 106 -8.44 -16.03 15.91
C ALA A 106 -9.74 -16.85 15.81
N LEU A 107 -9.78 -17.94 15.02
CA LEU A 107 -10.89 -18.92 15.02
C LEU A 107 -11.16 -19.51 16.40
N ASP A 108 -10.09 -19.77 17.15
CA ASP A 108 -10.13 -20.34 18.50
C ASP A 108 -9.46 -19.37 19.47
N LYS A 109 -9.98 -18.13 19.48
CA LYS A 109 -9.41 -17.01 20.24
C LYS A 109 -9.28 -17.32 21.74
N THR A 110 -10.18 -18.11 22.31
CA THR A 110 -10.16 -18.48 23.74
C THR A 110 -8.94 -19.32 24.08
N LYS A 111 -8.51 -20.20 23.16
CA LYS A 111 -7.33 -21.06 23.33
C LYS A 111 -6.02 -20.35 22.98
N TYR A 112 -6.03 -19.47 21.98
CA TYR A 112 -4.81 -18.90 21.42
C TYR A 112 -4.61 -17.40 21.66
N MET A 113 -5.42 -16.75 22.51
CA MET A 113 -5.37 -15.29 22.76
C MET A 113 -3.96 -14.74 22.98
N ALA A 114 -3.14 -15.40 23.81
CA ALA A 114 -1.78 -14.95 24.09
C ALA A 114 -0.87 -15.01 22.84
N LYS A 115 -1.02 -16.05 22.00
CA LYS A 115 -0.24 -16.18 20.76
C LYS A 115 -0.68 -15.16 19.73
N ILE A 116 -1.99 -14.92 19.61
CA ILE A 116 -2.56 -13.89 18.72
C ILE A 116 -1.99 -12.52 19.10
N LEU A 117 -1.99 -12.19 20.39
CA LEU A 117 -1.48 -10.91 20.88
C LEU A 117 0.02 -10.74 20.61
N ILE A 118 0.83 -11.78 20.84
CA ILE A 118 2.27 -11.76 20.52
C ILE A 118 2.50 -11.59 19.02
N LEU A 119 1.79 -12.34 18.18
CA LEU A 119 1.91 -12.25 16.73
C LEU A 119 1.51 -10.88 16.21
N ASN A 120 0.44 -10.27 16.74
CA ASN A 120 0.03 -8.93 16.37
C ASN A 120 1.08 -7.89 16.80
N ILE A 121 1.65 -7.97 18.01
CA ILE A 121 2.70 -7.04 18.44
C ILE A 121 3.93 -7.14 17.53
N ILE A 122 4.40 -8.36 17.27
CA ILE A 122 5.56 -8.60 16.38
C ILE A 122 5.24 -8.13 14.96
N GLY A 123 4.04 -8.43 14.47
CA GLY A 123 3.55 -8.03 13.16
C GLY A 123 3.56 -6.51 13.00
N ILE A 124 2.90 -5.79 13.91
CA ILE A 124 2.83 -4.32 13.91
C ILE A 124 4.23 -3.71 14.01
N PHE A 125 5.07 -4.21 14.92
CA PHE A 125 6.44 -3.69 15.06
C PHE A 125 7.23 -3.85 13.76
N SER A 126 7.01 -4.95 13.04
CA SER A 126 7.63 -5.19 11.73
C SER A 126 7.10 -4.21 10.67
N LEU A 127 5.79 -3.94 10.62
CA LEU A 127 5.22 -2.92 9.72
C LEU A 127 5.71 -1.50 10.03
N VAL A 128 5.91 -1.17 11.31
CA VAL A 128 6.52 0.11 11.71
C VAL A 128 7.96 0.22 11.22
N LEU A 129 8.76 -0.85 11.37
CA LEU A 129 10.12 -0.87 10.85
C LEU A 129 10.15 -0.78 9.33
N GLU A 130 9.27 -1.52 8.65
CA GLU A 130 9.07 -1.39 7.20
C GLU A 130 8.84 0.07 6.81
N ALA A 131 7.84 0.73 7.40
CA ALA A 131 7.51 2.10 7.03
C ALA A 131 8.68 3.07 7.30
N ILE A 132 9.42 2.90 8.40
CA ILE A 132 10.63 3.69 8.69
C ILE A 132 11.69 3.48 7.60
N PHE A 133 11.98 2.23 7.24
CA PHE A 133 13.00 1.90 6.24
C PHE A 133 12.57 2.29 4.82
N THR A 134 11.28 2.22 4.50
CA THR A 134 10.70 2.72 3.25
C THR A 134 10.81 4.24 3.19
N ILE A 135 10.55 4.99 4.27
CA ILE A 135 10.77 6.44 4.30
C ILE A 135 12.26 6.79 4.10
N ILE A 136 13.18 5.99 4.65
CA ILE A 136 14.63 6.16 4.44
C ILE A 136 15.02 5.82 3.00
N GLY A 137 14.43 4.78 2.41
CA GLY A 137 14.72 4.26 1.06
C GLY A 137 13.92 4.88 -0.09
N TRP A 138 12.98 5.77 0.23
CA TRP A 138 11.82 6.16 -0.58
C TRP A 138 12.10 6.63 -2.02
N GLN A 139 13.33 7.06 -2.30
CA GLN A 139 13.75 7.45 -3.65
C GLN A 139 13.82 6.28 -4.64
N ILE A 140 13.78 5.03 -4.17
CA ILE A 140 13.83 3.83 -5.02
C ILE A 140 12.46 3.41 -5.55
N SER A 141 11.46 3.27 -4.67
CA SER A 141 10.09 2.89 -5.04
C SER A 141 9.52 3.76 -6.18
N LEU A 142 9.80 5.06 -6.13
CA LEU A 142 9.28 6.07 -7.07
C LEU A 142 10.01 6.14 -8.42
N ARG A 143 11.23 5.61 -8.54
CA ARG A 143 11.96 5.64 -9.83
C ARG A 143 11.42 4.60 -10.82
N THR A 144 10.57 3.68 -10.37
CA THR A 144 9.87 2.71 -11.21
C THR A 144 8.74 3.35 -12.03
N SER A 145 8.17 4.47 -11.57
CA SER A 145 7.36 5.39 -12.40
C SER A 145 8.28 6.22 -13.31
N THR A 146 9.00 5.51 -14.18
CA THR A 146 10.02 6.11 -15.05
C THR A 146 9.43 6.76 -16.30
N TYR A 147 8.28 7.41 -16.25
CA TYR A 147 7.79 8.25 -17.34
C TYR A 147 6.77 9.21 -16.75
N LEU A 148 7.16 10.46 -16.52
CA LEU A 148 6.39 11.70 -16.75
C LEU A 148 6.86 12.87 -15.87
N SER A 149 6.65 14.05 -16.44
CA SER A 149 7.09 15.38 -16.01
C SER A 149 6.43 15.91 -14.72
N HIS A 150 5.82 15.06 -13.89
CA HIS A 150 5.08 15.45 -12.67
C HIS A 150 5.72 14.90 -11.38
N LYS A 151 7.06 14.84 -11.38
CA LYS A 151 7.89 14.20 -10.34
C LYS A 151 7.73 14.73 -8.91
N HIS A 152 7.21 15.93 -8.70
CA HIS A 152 7.09 16.49 -7.35
C HIS A 152 5.76 16.15 -6.67
N PHE A 153 4.65 16.26 -7.40
CA PHE A 153 3.32 16.04 -6.82
C PHE A 153 3.10 14.58 -6.42
N VAL A 154 3.41 13.63 -7.31
CA VAL A 154 3.27 12.19 -7.03
C VAL A 154 4.20 11.77 -5.89
N HIS A 155 5.42 12.33 -5.86
CA HIS A 155 6.42 12.08 -4.82
C HIS A 155 5.94 12.53 -3.44
N ASP A 156 5.36 13.72 -3.33
CA ASP A 156 4.82 14.21 -2.07
C ASP A 156 3.63 13.34 -1.61
N ILE A 157 2.78 12.89 -2.54
CA ILE A 157 1.64 12.03 -2.21
C ILE A 157 2.08 10.65 -1.68
N TYR A 158 3.06 10.00 -2.30
CA TYR A 158 3.57 8.71 -1.80
C TYR A 158 4.25 8.86 -0.42
N PHE A 159 4.98 9.95 -0.20
CA PHE A 159 5.53 10.26 1.11
C PHE A 159 4.42 10.44 2.16
N TRP A 160 3.34 11.14 1.81
CA TRP A 160 2.16 11.26 2.67
C TRP A 160 1.51 9.90 2.93
N GLY A 161 1.37 9.05 1.92
CA GLY A 161 0.82 7.70 2.08
C GLY A 161 1.63 6.85 3.06
N HIS A 162 2.96 6.78 2.90
CA HIS A 162 3.82 6.08 3.86
C HIS A 162 3.79 6.68 5.27
N THR A 163 3.64 8.01 5.39
CA THR A 163 3.48 8.68 6.69
C THR A 163 2.14 8.34 7.34
N LEU A 164 1.06 8.26 6.57
CA LEU A 164 -0.27 7.84 7.03
C LEU A 164 -0.24 6.37 7.47
N ASN A 165 0.35 5.47 6.68
CA ASN A 165 0.53 4.06 7.04
C ASN A 165 1.35 3.90 8.34
N LEU A 166 2.47 4.62 8.48
CA LEU A 166 3.25 4.64 9.71
C LEU A 166 2.40 5.11 10.91
N THR A 167 1.64 6.18 10.73
CA THR A 167 0.78 6.75 11.77
C THR A 167 -0.29 5.74 12.19
N ALA A 168 -0.98 5.13 11.22
CA ALA A 168 -1.98 4.09 11.48
C ALA A 168 -1.36 2.90 12.23
N SER A 169 -0.22 2.39 11.75
CA SER A 169 0.51 1.28 12.37
C SER A 169 0.92 1.59 13.81
N LEU A 170 1.38 2.82 14.10
CA LEU A 170 1.69 3.25 15.47
C LEU A 170 0.45 3.35 16.36
N MET A 171 -0.67 3.84 15.84
CA MET A 171 -1.94 3.86 16.57
C MET A 171 -2.42 2.44 16.91
N TYR A 172 -2.29 1.51 15.95
CA TYR A 172 -2.57 0.09 16.15
C TYR A 172 -1.64 -0.57 17.17
N LEU A 173 -0.36 -0.22 17.17
CA LEU A 173 0.61 -0.68 18.17
C LEU A 173 0.19 -0.24 19.56
N LEU A 174 -0.11 1.05 19.71
CA LEU A 174 -0.54 1.64 20.96
C LEU A 174 -1.84 0.99 21.45
N ALA A 175 -2.83 0.84 20.57
CA ALA A 175 -4.09 0.18 20.90
C ALA A 175 -3.87 -1.27 21.38
N THR A 176 -2.99 -2.02 20.72
CA THR A 176 -2.69 -3.42 21.07
C THR A 176 -1.96 -3.54 22.40
N ILE A 177 -0.98 -2.68 22.66
CA ILE A 177 -0.25 -2.64 23.95
C ILE A 177 -1.22 -2.26 25.07
N LEU A 178 -2.01 -1.21 24.87
CA LEU A 178 -3.02 -0.78 25.84
C LEU A 178 -4.06 -1.88 26.09
N ALA A 179 -4.53 -2.56 25.04
CA ALA A 179 -5.43 -3.71 25.18
C ALA A 179 -4.82 -4.81 26.05
N GLY A 180 -3.54 -5.15 25.84
CA GLY A 180 -2.84 -6.14 26.66
C GLY A 180 -2.71 -5.72 28.14
N ILE A 181 -2.36 -4.47 28.40
CA ILE A 181 -2.25 -3.92 29.76
C ILE A 181 -3.63 -3.89 30.44
N PHE A 182 -4.65 -3.43 29.73
CA PHE A 182 -6.00 -3.24 30.28
C PHE A 182 -6.83 -4.52 30.38
N PHE A 183 -6.55 -5.53 29.54
CA PHE A 183 -7.11 -6.87 29.70
C PHE A 183 -6.79 -7.44 31.10
N ARG A 184 -5.61 -7.11 31.63
CA ARG A 184 -5.20 -7.47 33.00
C ARG A 184 -5.98 -6.70 34.08
N MET A 185 -6.52 -5.53 33.76
CA MET A 185 -7.20 -4.62 34.69
C MET A 185 -8.74 -4.74 34.70
N LYS A 186 -9.36 -5.52 33.79
CA LYS A 186 -10.82 -5.78 33.71
C LYS A 186 -11.71 -4.54 33.82
N SER A 187 -11.35 -3.41 33.21
CA SER A 187 -12.13 -2.17 33.31
C SER A 187 -12.67 -1.69 31.96
N ILE A 188 -13.99 -1.46 31.91
CA ILE A 188 -14.80 -1.06 30.75
C ILE A 188 -14.37 0.31 30.17
N LYS A 189 -13.92 1.25 31.00
CA LYS A 189 -13.50 2.57 30.52
C LYS A 189 -12.29 2.47 29.58
N TYR A 190 -11.44 1.48 29.78
CA TYR A 190 -10.25 1.28 28.98
C TYR A 190 -10.49 0.50 27.68
N SER A 191 -11.55 -0.32 27.61
CA SER A 191 -11.95 -0.93 26.34
C SER A 191 -12.42 0.12 25.32
N LEU A 192 -13.04 1.20 25.80
CA LEU A 192 -13.50 2.31 24.96
C LEU A 192 -12.33 3.11 24.38
N ILE A 193 -11.27 3.38 25.16
CA ILE A 193 -10.06 4.07 24.66
C ILE A 193 -9.34 3.24 23.59
N VAL A 194 -9.20 1.93 23.82
CA VAL A 194 -8.59 1.01 22.83
C VAL A 194 -9.39 1.02 21.53
N GLN A 195 -10.71 0.95 21.60
CA GLN A 195 -11.58 0.98 20.42
C GLN A 195 -11.51 2.31 19.68
N LEU A 196 -11.47 3.44 20.38
CA LEU A 196 -11.30 4.75 19.74
C LEU A 196 -9.97 4.84 18.98
N LEU A 197 -8.87 4.32 19.55
CA LEU A 197 -7.59 4.28 18.86
C LEU A 197 -7.62 3.39 17.62
N GLN A 198 -8.30 2.25 17.68
CA GLN A 198 -8.50 1.36 16.51
C GLN A 198 -9.33 2.04 15.43
N ILE A 199 -10.46 2.67 15.79
CA ILE A 199 -11.31 3.43 14.87
C ILE A 199 -10.53 4.54 14.17
N ILE A 200 -9.72 5.31 14.91
CA ILE A 200 -8.90 6.36 14.30
C ILE A 200 -7.86 5.74 13.35
N GLY A 201 -7.22 4.63 13.75
CA GLY A 201 -6.31 3.88 12.89
C GLY A 201 -6.97 3.41 11.59
N ASP A 202 -8.18 2.88 11.66
CA ASP A 202 -8.97 2.47 10.49
C ASP A 202 -9.31 3.65 9.58
N ILE A 203 -9.72 4.78 10.15
CA ILE A 203 -9.99 6.00 9.37
C ILE A 203 -8.72 6.43 8.62
N ILE A 204 -7.55 6.39 9.27
CA ILE A 204 -6.28 6.73 8.63
C ILE A 204 -5.99 5.77 7.48
N TYR A 205 -6.20 4.45 7.64
CA TYR A 205 -6.02 3.47 6.56
C TYR A 205 -6.99 3.69 5.40
N VAL A 206 -8.24 4.09 5.67
CA VAL A 206 -9.21 4.42 4.63
C VAL A 206 -8.75 5.65 3.84
N VAL A 207 -8.32 6.71 4.53
CA VAL A 207 -7.77 7.91 3.89
C VAL A 207 -6.54 7.58 3.07
N ASP A 208 -5.61 6.79 3.63
CA ASP A 208 -4.41 6.31 2.93
C ASP A 208 -4.77 5.53 1.66
N SER A 209 -5.75 4.63 1.73
CA SER A 209 -6.22 3.87 0.58
C SER A 209 -6.80 4.76 -0.52
N PHE A 210 -7.53 5.83 -0.16
CA PHE A 210 -8.00 6.82 -1.14
C PHE A 210 -6.84 7.60 -1.77
N VAL A 211 -5.80 7.92 -0.99
CA VAL A 211 -4.59 8.58 -1.48
C VAL A 211 -3.88 7.70 -2.52
N TYR A 212 -3.65 6.41 -2.21
CA TYR A 212 -3.06 5.46 -3.16
C TYR A 212 -3.90 5.25 -4.42
N MET A 213 -5.24 5.22 -4.28
CA MET A 213 -6.14 5.15 -5.44
C MET A 213 -5.99 6.38 -6.35
N GLY A 214 -5.82 7.57 -5.76
CA GLY A 214 -5.53 8.80 -6.48
C GLY A 214 -4.21 8.74 -7.25
N CYS A 215 -3.13 8.25 -6.61
CA CYS A 215 -1.84 8.02 -7.29
C CYS A 215 -1.99 7.10 -8.50
N TYR A 216 -2.73 6.00 -8.36
CA TYR A 216 -2.97 5.08 -9.48
C TYR A 216 -3.68 5.74 -10.65
N MET A 217 -4.74 6.52 -10.39
CA MET A 217 -5.50 7.18 -11.46
C MET A 217 -4.62 8.18 -12.23
N GLU A 218 -3.74 8.88 -11.51
CA GLU A 218 -2.79 9.80 -12.13
C GLU A 218 -1.74 9.04 -12.95
N ASP A 219 -1.11 7.99 -12.40
CA ASP A 219 -0.13 7.15 -13.12
C ASP A 219 -0.74 6.52 -14.38
N LYS A 220 -2.00 6.07 -14.31
CA LYS A 220 -2.72 5.51 -15.47
C LYS A 220 -2.90 6.56 -16.56
N ARG A 221 -3.40 7.75 -16.22
CA ARG A 221 -3.59 8.86 -17.16
C ARG A 221 -2.27 9.24 -17.82
N SER A 222 -1.22 9.35 -17.01
CA SER A 222 0.16 9.62 -17.41
C SER A 222 0.64 8.64 -18.49
N ILE A 223 0.46 7.33 -18.24
CA ILE A 223 0.81 6.26 -19.20
C ILE A 223 0.00 6.37 -20.50
N GLU A 224 -1.29 6.65 -20.42
CA GLU A 224 -2.17 6.82 -21.58
C GLU A 224 -1.75 8.02 -22.44
N GLU A 225 -1.46 9.17 -21.83
CA GLU A 225 -0.98 10.37 -22.53
C GLU A 225 0.37 10.13 -23.24
N ASN A 226 1.26 9.34 -22.63
CA ASN A 226 2.53 8.98 -23.27
C ASN A 226 2.36 8.00 -24.42
N ARG A 227 1.44 7.03 -24.31
CA ARG A 227 1.11 6.13 -25.42
C ARG A 227 0.56 6.90 -26.61
N GLU A 228 -0.31 7.88 -26.37
CA GLU A 228 -0.80 8.75 -27.43
C GLU A 228 0.35 9.51 -28.11
N LYS A 229 1.25 10.12 -27.32
CA LYS A 229 2.43 10.82 -27.86
C LYS A 229 3.38 9.91 -28.65
N GLU A 230 3.59 8.67 -28.21
CA GLU A 230 4.41 7.68 -28.93
C GLU A 230 3.73 7.24 -30.23
N SER A 231 2.43 6.97 -30.20
CA SER A 231 1.66 6.60 -31.41
C SER A 231 1.65 7.72 -32.46
N ILE A 232 1.57 8.97 -32.04
CA ILE A 232 1.66 10.14 -32.94
C ILE A 232 3.06 10.21 -33.55
N LYS A 233 4.12 9.99 -32.77
CA LYS A 233 5.51 9.98 -33.28
C LYS A 233 5.76 8.83 -34.27
N GLU A 234 5.28 7.62 -33.99
CA GLU A 234 5.39 6.47 -34.90
C GLU A 234 4.64 6.74 -36.21
N ASN A 235 3.42 7.30 -36.14
CA ASN A 235 2.64 7.65 -37.33
C ASN A 235 3.31 8.74 -38.19
N ILE A 236 3.88 9.78 -37.57
CA ILE A 236 4.66 10.81 -38.28
C ILE A 236 5.90 10.18 -38.94
N SER A 237 6.59 9.28 -38.23
CA SER A 237 7.77 8.61 -38.79
C SER A 237 7.42 7.75 -40.01
N HIS A 238 6.29 7.03 -39.98
CA HIS A 238 5.82 6.23 -41.11
C HIS A 238 5.42 7.10 -42.31
N GLN A 239 4.76 8.25 -42.10
CA GLN A 239 4.44 9.19 -43.18
C GLN A 239 5.68 9.78 -43.86
N VAL A 240 6.77 9.99 -43.11
CA VAL A 240 8.05 10.50 -43.65
C VAL A 240 8.76 9.44 -44.50
N TYR A 241 8.60 8.14 -44.21
CA TYR A 241 9.18 7.05 -44.99
C TYR A 241 8.38 6.70 -46.25
N ASP A 242 7.05 6.85 -46.24
CA ASP A 242 6.19 6.52 -47.38
C ASP A 242 6.18 7.60 -48.48
N ASN A 243 6.65 8.83 -48.20
CA ASN A 243 6.78 9.92 -49.18
C ASN A 243 8.15 10.63 -49.06
N PRO A 244 9.25 10.01 -49.53
CA PRO A 244 10.56 10.64 -49.55
C PRO A 244 10.59 11.73 -50.64
N GLY A 245 9.97 12.87 -50.38
CA GLY A 245 9.89 13.98 -51.33
C GLY A 245 8.88 15.10 -51.02
N GLN A 246 8.03 14.97 -50.00
CA GLN A 246 7.18 16.09 -49.56
C GLN A 246 7.74 16.73 -48.29
N GLU A 247 8.24 17.96 -48.42
CA GLU A 247 8.49 18.83 -47.26
C GLU A 247 7.19 19.03 -46.49
N LEU A 248 7.16 18.60 -45.24
CA LEU A 248 6.05 18.90 -44.33
C LEU A 248 6.09 20.39 -44.00
N GLU A 249 5.07 21.15 -44.44
CA GLU A 249 4.88 22.51 -43.97
C GLU A 249 4.69 22.50 -42.43
N PRO A 250 5.35 23.41 -41.69
CA PRO A 250 5.23 23.46 -40.25
C PRO A 250 3.79 23.80 -39.86
N ILE A 251 3.21 22.97 -38.98
CA ILE A 251 1.91 23.24 -38.35
C ILE A 251 2.07 24.52 -37.52
N VAL A 252 1.60 25.64 -38.06
CA VAL A 252 1.50 26.92 -37.37
C VAL A 252 0.49 26.77 -36.26
N ASN A 253 1.00 26.61 -35.04
CA ASN A 253 0.22 26.48 -33.83
C ASN A 253 -0.35 27.87 -33.45
N ASN A 254 -1.47 28.25 -34.07
CA ASN A 254 -2.20 29.45 -33.67
C ASN A 254 -2.92 29.18 -32.34
N LYS A 255 -2.25 29.49 -31.22
CA LYS A 255 -2.92 29.67 -29.94
C LYS A 255 -3.85 30.90 -30.01
N LYS A 256 -5.14 30.69 -29.77
CA LYS A 256 -6.04 31.65 -29.14
C LYS A 256 -6.68 30.99 -27.92
#